data_AF-A0A645CQJ8-F1
#
_entry.id   AF-A0A645CQJ8-F1
#
_cell.length_a   1.000
_cell.length_b   1.000
_cell.length_c   1.000
_cell.angle_alpha   90.00
_cell.angle_beta   90.00
_cell.angle_gamma   90.00
#
_symmetry.space_group_name_H-M   'P 1'
#
loop_
_entity.id
_entity.type
_entity.pdbx_description
1 polymer ?
#
loop_
_entity_poly.entity_id
_entity_poly.type
_entity_poly.pdbx_seq_one_letter_code
_entity_poly.pdbx_strand_id
1 'polypeptide(L)'
;MHLSDTNLVSTLYTIIHENILNKNNNQISPNDITILGYSVNQLKRFEAYYRYASGEKTKTMFETYEIMYMSRLKHYSKNDMPKWVKDGIRLIKRDKDKKIDNGLNQLAKLFTIFDLYTEYPHRFKYKIEWYCNQYKCSLVDFCKYIDDYQDEFTTFKKEVYVADYKFIRTNKKIHFWMNSGTIKISTINSFKGWESELIFLILEQKFDHSTEFNSAFDELLYTAITRCRSKLIIINFGNEEYDRKMRPIIDNVK
;
A
#
# COMPACT_ATOMS: atom_id res chain seq x y z
N MET A 1 -12.73 -12.91 -11.35
CA MET A 1 -11.77 -14.04 -11.19
C MET A 1 -11.64 -14.38 -9.71
N HIS A 2 -11.66 -15.66 -9.33
CA HIS A 2 -11.47 -16.12 -7.94
C HIS A 2 -10.06 -16.62 -7.69
N LEU A 3 -9.45 -16.19 -6.58
CA LEU A 3 -8.11 -16.59 -6.16
C LEU A 3 -8.21 -17.33 -4.81
N SER A 4 -7.89 -18.63 -4.81
CA SER A 4 -7.98 -19.51 -3.65
C SER A 4 -6.74 -19.48 -2.73
N ASP A 5 -5.60 -18.98 -3.22
CA ASP A 5 -4.35 -18.84 -2.46
C ASP A 5 -4.13 -17.37 -2.04
N THR A 6 -4.77 -16.99 -0.93
CA THR A 6 -5.23 -15.62 -0.62
C THR A 6 -4.24 -14.71 0.10
N ASN A 7 -2.94 -14.99 0.08
CA ASN A 7 -1.94 -14.17 0.79
C ASN A 7 -0.93 -13.41 -0.05
N LEU A 8 -0.97 -13.58 -1.38
CA LEU A 8 0.07 -13.02 -2.24
C LEU A 8 -0.41 -11.70 -2.87
N VAL A 9 -0.02 -10.59 -2.23
CA VAL A 9 -0.15 -9.23 -2.81
C VAL A 9 0.51 -9.16 -4.20
N SER A 10 1.53 -9.98 -4.45
CA SER A 10 2.16 -10.14 -5.76
C SER A 10 1.17 -10.57 -6.85
N THR A 11 0.22 -11.47 -6.54
CA THR A 11 -0.80 -11.92 -7.49
C THR A 11 -1.74 -10.79 -7.88
N LEU A 12 -2.24 -10.03 -6.88
CA LEU A 12 -3.05 -8.83 -7.12
C LEU A 12 -2.29 -7.83 -7.99
N TYR A 13 -1.02 -7.60 -7.68
CA TYR A 13 -0.16 -6.73 -8.47
C TYR A 13 -0.06 -7.20 -9.92
N THR A 14 0.28 -8.46 -10.16
CA THR A 14 0.42 -9.00 -11.52
C THR A 14 -0.87 -8.80 -12.31
N ILE A 15 -2.02 -9.20 -11.75
CA ILE A 15 -3.32 -9.08 -12.43
C ILE A 15 -3.62 -7.63 -12.78
N ILE A 16 -3.52 -6.73 -11.80
CA ILE A 16 -3.88 -5.31 -12.01
C ILE A 16 -2.90 -4.67 -12.99
N HIS A 17 -1.60 -4.84 -12.77
CA HIS A 17 -0.56 -4.20 -13.57
C HIS A 17 -0.56 -4.69 -15.02
N GLU A 18 -0.70 -6.00 -15.25
CA GLU A 18 -0.84 -6.54 -16.61
C GLU A 18 -2.11 -6.05 -17.29
N ASN A 19 -3.23 -5.98 -16.56
CA ASN A 19 -4.47 -5.42 -17.12
C ASN A 19 -4.36 -3.95 -17.50
N ILE A 20 -3.58 -3.15 -16.76
CA ILE A 20 -3.31 -1.75 -17.09
C ILE A 20 -2.44 -1.66 -18.35
N LEU A 21 -1.41 -2.50 -18.47
CA LEU A 21 -0.48 -2.50 -19.61
C LEU A 21 -1.08 -3.07 -20.91
N ASN A 22 -2.14 -3.88 -20.81
CA ASN A 22 -2.80 -4.47 -21.98
C ASN A 22 -3.32 -3.41 -22.96
N LYS A 23 -3.27 -3.70 -24.27
CA LYS A 23 -3.61 -2.76 -25.36
C LYS A 23 -4.99 -2.12 -25.23
N ASN A 24 -5.94 -2.80 -24.60
CA ASN A 24 -7.29 -2.28 -24.40
C ASN A 24 -7.37 -1.19 -23.32
N ASN A 25 -6.39 -1.10 -22.42
CA ASN A 25 -6.38 -0.19 -21.28
C ASN A 25 -5.14 0.70 -21.22
N ASN A 26 -4.09 0.44 -21.99
CA ASN A 26 -2.86 1.25 -21.99
C ASN A 26 -3.06 2.70 -22.49
N GLN A 27 -4.21 2.99 -23.09
CA GLN A 27 -4.62 4.32 -23.53
C GLN A 27 -5.36 5.08 -22.42
N ILE A 28 -5.80 4.40 -21.36
CA ILE A 28 -6.49 5.03 -20.23
C ILE A 28 -5.44 5.76 -19.41
N SER A 29 -5.67 7.05 -19.21
CA SER A 29 -4.82 7.87 -18.37
C SER A 29 -4.74 7.29 -16.96
N PRO A 30 -3.56 7.31 -16.29
CA PRO A 30 -3.47 7.02 -14.86
C PRO A 30 -4.44 7.86 -14.02
N ASN A 31 -4.92 8.98 -14.55
CA ASN A 31 -5.94 9.78 -13.88
C ASN A 31 -7.27 9.05 -13.69
N ASP A 32 -7.60 8.17 -14.61
CA ASP A 32 -8.91 7.53 -14.73
C ASP A 32 -8.88 6.06 -14.30
N ILE A 33 -7.78 5.62 -13.67
CA ILE A 33 -7.60 4.30 -13.10
C ILE A 33 -7.69 4.38 -11.56
N THR A 34 -8.64 3.64 -11.00
CA THR A 34 -8.84 3.54 -9.55
C THR A 34 -8.87 2.08 -9.11
N ILE A 35 -8.18 1.78 -8.02
CA ILE A 35 -8.17 0.48 -7.35
C ILE A 35 -8.91 0.64 -6.02
N LEU A 36 -10.02 -0.07 -5.88
CA LEU A 36 -10.90 -0.06 -4.72
C LEU A 36 -10.80 -1.36 -3.95
N GLY A 37 -10.75 -1.24 -2.63
CA GLY A 37 -10.85 -2.38 -1.71
C GLY A 37 -11.66 -2.02 -0.46
N TYR A 38 -11.79 -3.00 0.43
CA TYR A 38 -12.57 -2.85 1.65
C TYR A 38 -11.67 -2.50 2.85
N SER A 39 -10.59 -3.26 3.04
CA SER A 39 -9.66 -3.05 4.14
C SER A 39 -8.56 -2.06 3.79
N VAL A 40 -8.40 -1.04 4.64
CA VAL A 40 -7.26 -0.11 4.55
C VAL A 40 -5.93 -0.88 4.66
N ASN A 41 -5.86 -1.93 5.48
CA ASN A 41 -4.62 -2.66 5.72
C ASN A 41 -4.15 -3.42 4.48
N GLN A 42 -5.06 -4.10 3.79
CA GLN A 42 -4.73 -4.80 2.55
C GLN A 42 -4.33 -3.81 1.45
N LEU A 43 -5.05 -2.69 1.34
CA LEU A 43 -4.72 -1.63 0.39
C LEU A 43 -3.35 -0.98 0.65
N LYS A 44 -2.93 -0.84 1.91
CA LYS A 44 -1.56 -0.38 2.26
C LYS A 44 -0.49 -1.35 1.79
N ARG A 45 -0.67 -2.66 2.03
CA ARG A 45 0.26 -3.70 1.56
C ARG A 45 0.37 -3.69 0.05
N PHE A 46 -0.78 -3.66 -0.62
CA PHE A 46 -0.85 -3.59 -2.08
C PHE A 46 -0.21 -2.31 -2.62
N GLU A 47 -0.49 -1.15 -2.04
CA GLU A 47 0.09 0.12 -2.50
C GLU A 47 1.61 0.14 -2.40
N ALA A 48 2.17 -0.32 -1.28
CA ALA A 48 3.62 -0.39 -1.11
C ALA A 48 4.23 -1.34 -2.16
N TYR A 49 3.67 -2.53 -2.31
CA TYR A 49 4.12 -3.48 -3.32
C TYR A 49 4.06 -2.87 -4.72
N TYR A 50 2.90 -2.33 -5.12
CA TYR A 50 2.66 -1.75 -6.43
C TYR A 50 3.67 -0.67 -6.76
N ARG A 51 3.79 0.35 -5.91
CA ARG A 51 4.64 1.51 -6.15
C ARG A 51 6.11 1.15 -6.28
N TYR A 52 6.62 0.25 -5.45
CA TYR A 52 8.03 -0.12 -5.51
C TYR A 52 8.33 -1.13 -6.64
N ALA A 53 7.35 -1.99 -6.98
CA ALA A 53 7.50 -2.96 -8.06
C ALA A 53 7.40 -2.31 -9.45
N SER A 54 6.43 -1.40 -9.67
CA SER A 54 6.27 -0.69 -10.94
C SER A 54 7.16 0.55 -11.06
N GLY A 55 7.53 1.18 -9.95
CA GLY A 55 8.17 2.49 -9.94
C GLY A 55 7.20 3.65 -10.18
N GLU A 56 5.90 3.38 -10.31
CA GLU A 56 4.87 4.38 -10.53
C GLU A 56 4.41 5.03 -9.22
N LYS A 57 4.08 6.32 -9.27
CA LYS A 57 3.47 7.01 -8.12
C LYS A 57 1.99 6.64 -8.01
N THR A 58 1.51 6.61 -6.78
CA THR A 58 0.11 6.34 -6.43
C THR A 58 -0.45 7.52 -5.62
N LYS A 59 -1.77 7.69 -5.66
CA LYS A 59 -2.51 8.62 -4.80
C LYS A 59 -3.45 7.84 -3.90
N THR A 60 -3.33 8.04 -2.59
CA THR A 60 -4.14 7.34 -1.58
C THR A 60 -4.90 8.31 -0.69
N MET A 61 -6.01 7.85 -0.14
CA MET A 61 -6.76 8.53 0.95
C MET A 61 -6.37 8.01 2.34
N PHE A 62 -5.41 7.10 2.41
CA PHE A 62 -4.85 6.50 3.62
C PHE A 62 -3.33 6.68 3.70
N GLU A 63 -2.76 6.64 4.89
CA GLU A 63 -1.32 6.65 5.15
C GLU A 63 -0.62 5.44 4.53
N THR A 64 0.50 5.68 3.83
CA THR A 64 1.35 4.59 3.31
C THR A 64 2.28 4.09 4.42
N TYR A 65 2.89 2.91 4.26
CA TYR A 65 3.85 2.41 5.25
C TYR A 65 5.04 3.36 5.47
N GLU A 66 5.55 3.99 4.41
CA GLU A 66 6.59 5.03 4.56
C GLU A 66 6.12 6.19 5.45
N ILE A 67 4.88 6.64 5.30
CA ILE A 67 4.32 7.73 6.12
C ILE A 67 4.12 7.26 7.56
N MET A 68 3.69 6.02 7.77
CA MET A 68 3.55 5.44 9.10
C MET A 68 4.90 5.41 9.83
N TYR A 69 5.93 4.84 9.20
CA TYR A 69 7.29 4.83 9.73
C TYR A 69 7.81 6.25 9.98
N MET A 70 7.66 7.15 8.99
CA MET A 70 8.12 8.53 9.12
C MET A 70 7.43 9.26 10.27
N SER A 71 6.11 9.11 10.40
CA SER A 71 5.33 9.75 11.45
C SER A 71 5.83 9.34 12.83
N ARG A 72 6.13 8.05 13.05
CA ARG A 72 6.62 7.57 14.34
C ARG A 72 8.07 7.95 14.59
N LEU A 73 8.94 7.90 13.57
CA LEU A 73 10.31 8.41 13.67
C LEU A 73 10.35 9.89 14.07
N LYS A 74 9.40 10.70 13.59
CA LYS A 74 9.27 12.12 13.94
C LYS A 74 8.83 12.38 15.38
N HIS A 75 8.32 11.39 16.09
CA HIS A 75 7.98 11.55 17.51
C HIS A 75 9.24 11.67 18.38
N TYR A 76 10.38 11.16 17.92
CA TYR A 76 11.64 11.36 18.62
C TYR A 76 12.11 12.81 18.48
N SER A 77 12.34 13.47 19.62
CA SER A 77 12.93 14.81 19.60
C SER A 77 14.40 14.75 19.18
N LYS A 78 14.95 15.87 18.71
CA LYS A 78 16.38 15.94 18.35
C LYS A 78 17.30 15.57 19.52
N ASN A 79 16.89 15.91 20.75
CA ASN A 79 17.69 15.69 21.96
C ASN A 79 17.50 14.28 22.54
N ASP A 80 16.36 13.64 22.28
CA ASP A 80 15.97 12.34 22.85
C ASP A 80 15.90 11.23 21.80
N MET A 81 16.67 11.38 20.71
CA MET A 81 16.65 10.39 19.64
C MET A 81 17.38 9.10 20.08
N PRO A 82 16.72 7.92 19.97
CA PRO A 82 17.33 6.65 20.33
C PRO A 82 18.62 6.38 19.55
N LYS A 83 19.54 5.64 20.17
CA LYS A 83 20.84 5.30 19.57
C LYS A 83 20.68 4.61 18.21
N TRP A 84 19.79 3.61 18.11
CA TRP A 84 19.55 2.87 16.86
C TRP A 84 19.11 3.79 15.71
N VAL A 85 18.31 4.83 15.97
CA VAL A 85 17.92 5.82 14.95
C VAL A 85 19.11 6.69 14.54
N LYS A 86 19.89 7.18 15.51
CA LYS A 86 21.11 7.98 15.25
C LYS A 86 22.11 7.20 14.40
N ASP A 87 22.31 5.93 14.71
CA ASP A 87 23.23 5.05 13.97
C ASP A 87 22.68 4.72 12.57
N GLY A 88 21.36 4.55 12.42
CA GLY A 88 20.72 4.45 11.10
C GLY A 88 20.93 5.69 10.24
N ILE A 89 20.78 6.89 10.81
CA ILE A 89 21.04 8.17 10.10
C ILE A 89 22.51 8.28 9.70
N ARG A 90 23.43 7.85 10.56
CA ARG A 90 24.88 7.84 10.28
C ARG A 90 25.24 6.82 9.21
N LEU A 91 24.59 5.66 9.21
CA LEU A 91 24.78 4.61 8.21
C LEU A 91 24.53 5.15 6.80
N ILE A 92 23.43 5.89 6.62
CA ILE A 92 23.05 6.53 5.35
C ILE A 92 23.73 7.89 5.10
N LYS A 93 24.74 8.24 5.90
CA LYS A 93 25.54 9.48 5.77
C LYS A 93 24.69 10.77 5.79
N ARG A 94 23.66 10.80 6.64
CA ARG A 94 22.74 11.94 6.83
C ARG A 94 22.87 12.64 8.18
N ASP A 95 23.87 12.26 8.98
CA ASP A 95 24.14 12.82 10.31
C ASP A 95 24.52 14.31 10.28
N LYS A 96 25.00 14.80 9.13
CA LYS A 96 25.40 16.19 8.91
C LYS A 96 24.31 17.06 8.25
N ASP A 97 23.15 16.50 7.94
CA ASP A 97 22.07 17.26 7.29
C ASP A 97 21.53 18.36 8.22
N LYS A 98 21.29 19.56 7.68
CA LYS A 98 20.68 20.66 8.44
C LYS A 98 19.28 20.31 8.97
N LYS A 99 18.52 19.54 8.19
CA LYS A 99 17.17 19.07 8.53
C LYS A 99 17.20 17.56 8.78
N ILE A 100 16.92 17.17 10.02
CA ILE A 100 16.89 15.76 10.43
C ILE A 100 15.86 14.94 9.65
N ASP A 101 14.76 15.58 9.23
CA ASP A 101 13.71 15.01 8.40
C ASP A 101 14.26 14.33 7.13
N ASN A 102 15.36 14.79 6.56
CA ASN A 102 15.94 14.14 5.38
C ASN A 102 16.42 12.71 5.68
N GLY A 103 17.13 12.53 6.80
CA GLY A 103 17.60 11.23 7.25
C GLY A 103 16.45 10.32 7.66
N LEU A 104 15.49 10.85 8.43
CA LEU A 104 14.30 10.08 8.85
C LEU A 104 13.45 9.64 7.65
N ASN A 105 13.28 10.50 6.64
CA ASN A 105 12.55 10.16 5.42
C ASN A 105 13.23 9.02 4.66
N GLN A 106 14.57 9.03 4.56
CA GLN A 106 15.31 7.97 3.88
C GLN A 106 15.26 6.65 4.66
N LEU A 107 15.36 6.70 6.00
CA LEU A 107 15.19 5.53 6.85
C LEU A 107 13.78 4.93 6.72
N ALA A 108 12.73 5.75 6.79
CA ALA A 108 11.35 5.28 6.63
C ALA A 108 11.12 4.56 5.28
N LYS A 109 11.77 5.05 4.21
CA LYS A 109 11.78 4.38 2.91
C LYS A 109 12.51 3.05 2.95
N LEU A 110 13.72 3.01 3.50
CA LEU A 110 14.48 1.77 3.64
C LEU A 110 13.72 0.73 4.47
N PHE A 111 13.09 1.11 5.58
CA PHE A 111 12.28 0.20 6.39
C PHE A 111 11.10 -0.37 5.60
N THR A 112 10.41 0.47 4.83
CA THR A 112 9.29 0.00 3.99
C THR A 112 9.76 -0.99 2.91
N ILE A 113 10.88 -0.71 2.24
CA ILE A 113 11.41 -1.60 1.20
C ILE A 113 12.01 -2.85 1.82
N PHE A 114 12.60 -2.75 3.02
CA PHE A 114 13.10 -3.89 3.77
C PHE A 114 11.98 -4.84 4.14
N ASP A 115 10.84 -4.35 4.62
CA ASP A 115 9.67 -5.19 4.84
C ASP A 115 9.25 -5.94 3.56
N LEU A 116 9.18 -5.24 2.43
CA LEU A 116 8.89 -5.86 1.13
C LEU A 116 9.95 -6.87 0.69
N TYR A 117 11.22 -6.61 0.97
CA TYR A 117 12.33 -7.53 0.69
C TYR A 117 12.26 -8.78 1.58
N THR A 118 11.94 -8.63 2.86
CA THR A 118 11.78 -9.78 3.77
C THR A 118 10.61 -10.67 3.35
N GLU A 119 9.50 -10.07 2.89
CA GLU A 119 8.30 -10.82 2.47
C GLU A 119 8.43 -11.38 1.04
N TYR A 120 9.08 -10.65 0.13
CA TYR A 120 9.26 -11.05 -1.28
C TYR A 120 10.71 -10.86 -1.76
N PRO A 121 11.68 -11.67 -1.27
CA PRO A 121 13.11 -11.47 -1.52
C PRO A 121 13.47 -11.40 -3.01
N HIS A 122 12.95 -12.34 -3.81
CA HIS A 122 13.22 -12.40 -5.24
C HIS A 122 12.75 -11.15 -6.00
N ARG A 123 11.67 -10.50 -5.54
CA ARG A 123 11.11 -9.31 -6.21
C ARG A 123 11.85 -8.02 -5.82
N PHE A 124 12.22 -7.88 -4.55
CA PHE A 124 12.72 -6.61 -4.02
C PHE A 124 14.21 -6.58 -3.69
N LYS A 125 14.96 -7.68 -3.82
CA LYS A 125 16.42 -7.68 -3.59
C LYS A 125 17.14 -6.57 -4.36
N TYR A 126 16.97 -6.53 -5.67
CA TYR A 126 17.58 -5.48 -6.50
C TYR A 126 17.10 -4.07 -6.10
N LYS A 127 15.81 -3.95 -5.73
CA LYS A 127 15.22 -2.67 -5.34
C LYS A 127 15.84 -2.13 -4.05
N ILE A 128 15.97 -2.97 -3.02
CA ILE A 128 16.57 -2.56 -1.76
C ILE A 128 18.06 -2.26 -1.92
N GLU A 129 18.80 -3.07 -2.68
CA GLU A 129 20.21 -2.83 -3.01
C GLU A 129 20.37 -1.46 -3.70
N TRP A 130 19.52 -1.16 -4.68
CA TRP A 130 19.51 0.13 -5.35
C TRP A 130 19.28 1.28 -4.36
N TYR A 131 18.27 1.20 -3.50
CA TYR A 131 17.96 2.26 -2.53
C TYR A 131 19.04 2.44 -1.46
N CYS A 132 19.63 1.36 -0.95
CA CYS A 132 20.78 1.41 -0.06
C CYS A 132 21.93 2.20 -0.73
N ASN A 133 22.29 1.82 -1.96
CA ASN A 133 23.36 2.48 -2.71
C ASN A 133 23.06 3.97 -2.96
N GLN A 134 21.82 4.31 -3.34
CA GLN A 134 21.38 5.71 -3.49
C GLN A 134 21.50 6.51 -2.18
N TYR A 135 21.36 5.83 -1.03
CA TYR A 135 21.49 6.42 0.30
C TYR A 135 22.86 6.18 0.94
N LYS A 136 23.88 5.86 0.13
CA LYS A 136 25.29 5.77 0.55
C LYS A 136 25.56 4.70 1.63
N CYS A 137 24.78 3.62 1.64
CA CYS A 137 25.07 2.39 2.39
C CYS A 137 24.97 1.15 1.48
N SER A 138 25.57 0.02 1.89
CA SER A 138 25.34 -1.25 1.19
C SER A 138 24.15 -2.00 1.78
N LEU A 139 23.55 -2.93 1.04
CA LEU A 139 22.52 -3.83 1.60
C LEU A 139 23.09 -4.65 2.76
N VAL A 140 24.36 -5.08 2.67
CA VAL A 140 25.02 -5.87 3.72
C VAL A 140 25.13 -5.07 5.01
N ASP A 141 25.58 -3.81 4.94
CA ASP A 141 25.67 -2.95 6.13
C ASP A 141 24.29 -2.62 6.70
N PHE A 142 23.28 -2.47 5.84
CA PHE A 142 21.90 -2.22 6.27
C PHE A 142 21.27 -3.44 6.95
N CYS A 143 21.47 -4.64 6.42
CA CYS A 143 21.04 -5.88 7.07
C CYS A 143 21.74 -6.03 8.42
N LYS A 144 23.05 -5.85 8.48
CA LYS A 144 23.80 -5.88 9.74
C LYS A 144 23.27 -4.87 10.75
N TYR A 145 22.94 -3.66 10.32
CA TYR A 145 22.32 -2.65 11.18
C TYR A 145 20.95 -3.08 11.72
N ILE A 146 20.12 -3.72 10.90
CA ILE A 146 18.84 -4.26 11.36
C ILE A 146 19.05 -5.41 12.36
N ASP A 147 20.04 -6.27 12.12
CA ASP A 147 20.37 -7.40 13.00
C ASP A 147 20.93 -6.90 14.34
N ASP A 148 21.85 -5.92 14.32
CA ASP A 148 22.46 -5.30 15.50
C ASP A 148 21.41 -4.60 16.40
N TYR A 149 20.28 -4.17 15.84
CA TYR A 149 19.18 -3.46 16.53
C TYR A 149 17.83 -4.15 16.36
N GLN A 150 17.83 -5.49 16.27
CA GLN A 150 16.63 -6.26 15.93
C GLN A 150 15.48 -6.05 16.94
N ASP A 151 15.78 -5.99 18.23
CA ASP A 151 14.79 -5.84 19.30
C ASP A 151 14.14 -4.45 19.28
N GLU A 152 14.94 -3.40 19.12
CA GLU A 152 14.44 -2.03 19.00
C GLU A 152 13.61 -1.86 17.72
N PHE A 153 14.10 -2.39 16.59
CA PHE A 153 13.39 -2.31 15.32
C PHE A 153 12.07 -3.08 15.37
N THR A 154 12.05 -4.26 15.96
CA THR A 154 10.83 -5.08 16.12
C THR A 154 9.80 -4.38 17.02
N THR A 155 10.26 -3.79 18.13
CA THR A 155 9.39 -3.02 19.05
C THR A 155 8.82 -1.79 18.37
N PHE A 156 9.68 -1.00 17.72
CA PHE A 156 9.29 0.17 16.94
C PHE A 156 8.29 -0.19 15.83
N LYS A 157 8.52 -1.30 15.10
CA LYS A 157 7.60 -1.78 14.08
C LYS A 157 6.23 -2.07 14.68
N LYS A 158 6.14 -2.80 15.79
CA LYS A 158 4.84 -3.03 16.49
C LYS A 158 4.15 -1.71 16.81
N GLU A 159 4.88 -0.74 17.36
CA GLU A 159 4.33 0.60 17.66
C GLU A 159 3.84 1.35 16.41
N VAL A 160 4.47 1.16 15.26
CA VAL A 160 4.06 1.74 13.98
C VAL A 160 2.74 1.15 13.50
N TYR A 161 2.53 -0.17 13.61
CA TYR A 161 1.32 -0.82 13.12
C TYR A 161 0.09 -0.65 14.05
N VAL A 162 0.29 -0.43 15.35
CA VAL A 162 -0.82 -0.23 16.31
C VAL A 162 -1.27 1.22 16.45
N ALA A 163 -0.49 2.18 15.95
CA ALA A 163 -0.79 3.60 16.11
C ALA A 163 -2.00 4.06 15.30
N ASP A 164 -2.70 5.10 15.78
CA ASP A 164 -3.76 5.75 15.01
C ASP A 164 -3.21 6.89 14.14
N TYR A 165 -3.49 6.79 12.84
CA TYR A 165 -3.12 7.78 11.84
C TYR A 165 -4.34 8.54 11.29
N LYS A 166 -5.45 8.60 12.05
CA LYS A 166 -6.69 9.30 11.66
C LYS A 166 -6.43 10.72 11.16
N PHE A 167 -5.57 11.48 11.83
CA PHE A 167 -5.21 12.84 11.38
C PHE A 167 -4.60 12.86 9.97
N ILE A 168 -3.69 11.93 9.68
CA ILE A 168 -3.06 11.80 8.35
C ILE A 168 -4.10 11.40 7.30
N ARG A 169 -4.99 10.45 7.63
CA ARG A 169 -6.10 10.04 6.75
C ARG A 169 -7.01 11.19 6.41
N THR A 170 -7.42 11.98 7.40
CA THR A 170 -8.25 13.17 7.20
C THR A 170 -7.59 14.16 6.26
N ASN A 171 -6.32 14.50 6.50
CA ASN A 171 -5.58 15.42 5.62
C ASN A 171 -5.47 14.88 4.19
N LYS A 172 -5.19 13.58 4.02
CA LYS A 172 -5.13 12.96 2.69
C LYS A 172 -6.45 13.00 1.95
N LYS A 173 -7.58 12.80 2.64
CA LYS A 173 -8.93 12.90 2.06
C LYS A 173 -9.24 14.32 1.60
N ILE A 174 -8.95 15.33 2.42
CA ILE A 174 -9.17 16.74 2.09
C ILE A 174 -8.32 17.16 0.88
N HIS A 175 -7.09 16.66 0.77
CA HIS A 175 -6.17 16.97 -0.33
C HIS A 175 -6.13 15.88 -1.42
N PHE A 176 -7.21 15.12 -1.55
CA PHE A 176 -7.36 14.13 -2.60
C PHE A 176 -7.84 14.81 -3.88
N TRP A 177 -7.11 14.59 -4.98
CA TRP A 177 -7.40 15.16 -6.28
C TRP A 177 -7.37 14.05 -7.31
N MET A 178 -8.43 13.94 -8.12
CA MET A 178 -8.49 12.95 -9.19
C MET A 178 -7.48 13.22 -10.30
N ASN A 179 -7.22 14.48 -10.64
CA ASN A 179 -6.29 14.81 -11.73
C ASN A 179 -4.84 14.99 -11.26
N SER A 180 -4.30 14.02 -10.51
CA SER A 180 -2.95 14.05 -9.95
C SER A 180 -1.85 13.43 -10.82
N GLY A 181 -2.20 12.91 -11.99
CA GLY A 181 -1.32 12.19 -12.91
C GLY A 181 -0.95 10.77 -12.45
N THR A 182 -1.68 10.19 -11.50
CA THR A 182 -1.31 8.92 -10.84
C THR A 182 -2.52 8.04 -10.58
N ILE A 183 -2.32 6.73 -10.52
CA ILE A 183 -3.37 5.77 -10.14
C ILE A 183 -3.86 6.02 -8.71
N LYS A 184 -5.15 5.79 -8.48
CA LYS A 184 -5.81 5.98 -7.18
C LYS A 184 -5.95 4.66 -6.49
N ILE A 185 -5.67 4.64 -5.19
CA ILE A 185 -5.92 3.47 -4.35
C ILE A 185 -6.69 3.96 -3.12
N SER A 186 -7.89 3.43 -2.91
CA SER A 186 -8.78 3.91 -1.85
C SER A 186 -9.72 2.82 -1.36
N THR A 187 -10.26 3.00 -0.15
CA THR A 187 -11.42 2.21 0.25
C THR A 187 -12.65 2.71 -0.48
N ILE A 188 -13.60 1.82 -0.74
CA ILE A 188 -14.90 2.17 -1.34
C ILE A 188 -15.55 3.34 -0.58
N ASN A 189 -15.59 3.25 0.76
CA ASN A 189 -16.13 4.28 1.63
C ASN A 189 -15.50 5.66 1.41
N SER A 190 -14.17 5.70 1.25
CA SER A 190 -13.47 6.97 1.10
C SER A 190 -13.62 7.53 -0.32
N PHE A 191 -13.87 6.68 -1.32
CA PHE A 191 -14.05 7.07 -2.72
C PHE A 191 -15.48 7.56 -3.05
N LYS A 192 -16.38 7.65 -2.06
CA LYS A 192 -17.74 8.17 -2.24
C LYS A 192 -17.69 9.60 -2.81
N GLY A 193 -18.50 9.86 -3.84
CA GLY A 193 -18.55 11.14 -4.55
C GLY A 193 -17.53 11.28 -5.70
N TRP A 194 -16.67 10.29 -5.92
CA TRP A 194 -15.73 10.25 -7.06
C TRP A 194 -16.13 9.16 -8.06
N GLU A 195 -15.74 9.33 -9.32
CA GLU A 195 -15.97 8.36 -10.40
C GLU A 195 -14.67 8.17 -11.20
N SER A 196 -14.49 6.99 -11.79
CA SER A 196 -13.29 6.64 -12.57
C SER A 196 -13.70 5.89 -13.84
N GLU A 197 -12.93 6.02 -14.92
CA GLU A 197 -13.20 5.29 -16.17
C GLU A 197 -12.98 3.78 -15.99
N LEU A 198 -11.84 3.40 -15.40
CA LEU A 198 -11.46 2.04 -15.07
C LEU A 198 -11.39 1.87 -13.56
N ILE A 199 -12.18 0.92 -13.04
CA ILE A 199 -12.15 0.50 -11.63
C ILE A 199 -11.70 -0.96 -11.53
N PHE A 200 -10.64 -1.19 -10.75
CA PHE A 200 -10.31 -2.50 -10.22
C PHE A 200 -10.92 -2.63 -8.83
N LEU A 201 -11.88 -3.55 -8.66
CA LEU A 201 -12.54 -3.81 -7.39
C LEU A 201 -12.01 -5.11 -6.77
N ILE A 202 -11.33 -5.01 -5.63
CA ILE A 202 -10.80 -6.14 -4.87
C ILE A 202 -11.86 -6.58 -3.84
N LEU A 203 -12.40 -7.78 -4.01
CA LEU A 203 -13.30 -8.41 -3.04
C LEU A 203 -12.49 -9.30 -2.09
N GLU A 204 -12.33 -8.87 -0.85
CA GLU A 204 -11.58 -9.60 0.17
C GLU A 204 -12.49 -10.55 0.96
N GLN A 205 -11.92 -11.57 1.60
CA GLN A 205 -12.66 -12.40 2.56
C GLN A 205 -13.26 -11.53 3.68
N LYS A 206 -14.50 -11.82 4.07
CA LYS A 206 -15.12 -11.14 5.23
C LYS A 206 -14.35 -11.52 6.49
N PHE A 207 -13.93 -10.52 7.28
CA PHE A 207 -13.40 -10.75 8.62
C PHE A 207 -14.57 -11.08 9.55
N ASP A 208 -14.63 -12.36 9.96
CA ASP A 208 -15.44 -12.97 11.02
C ASP A 208 -16.95 -12.63 11.15
N HIS A 209 -17.71 -13.61 11.61
CA HIS A 209 -19.17 -13.66 11.55
C HIS A 209 -19.90 -12.78 12.60
N SER A 210 -19.66 -11.47 12.71
CA SER A 210 -20.54 -10.59 13.54
C SER A 210 -20.19 -9.09 13.56
N THR A 211 -20.32 -8.37 12.44
CA THR A 211 -20.32 -6.90 12.51
C THR A 211 -21.29 -6.26 11.52
N GLU A 212 -21.74 -5.03 11.83
CA GLU A 212 -22.47 -4.11 10.92
C GLU A 212 -21.79 -3.97 9.53
N PHE A 213 -20.50 -4.31 9.45
CA PHE A 213 -19.72 -4.44 8.24
C PHE A 213 -20.32 -5.42 7.22
N ASN A 214 -20.87 -6.55 7.67
CA ASN A 214 -21.48 -7.54 6.79
C ASN A 214 -22.84 -7.07 6.24
N SER A 215 -23.59 -6.28 7.01
CA SER A 215 -24.85 -5.67 6.56
C SER A 215 -24.64 -4.52 5.58
N ALA A 216 -23.53 -3.77 5.70
CA ALA A 216 -23.20 -2.68 4.78
C ALA A 216 -22.43 -3.15 3.53
N PHE A 217 -21.96 -4.40 3.47
CA PHE A 217 -21.11 -4.88 2.39
C PHE A 217 -21.79 -4.78 1.01
N ASP A 218 -23.07 -5.13 0.93
CA ASP A 218 -23.83 -5.10 -0.33
C ASP A 218 -24.03 -3.64 -0.81
N GLU A 219 -24.29 -2.70 0.11
CA GLU A 219 -24.35 -1.26 -0.18
C GLU A 219 -22.99 -0.74 -0.66
N LEU A 220 -21.90 -1.16 -0.03
CA LEU A 220 -20.54 -0.80 -0.44
C LEU A 220 -20.23 -1.34 -1.83
N LEU A 221 -20.57 -2.60 -2.10
CA LEU A 221 -20.36 -3.18 -3.42
C LEU A 221 -21.14 -2.41 -4.49
N TYR A 222 -22.43 -2.17 -4.27
CA TYR A 222 -23.25 -1.36 -5.17
C TYR A 222 -22.65 0.04 -5.38
N THR A 223 -22.20 0.68 -4.30
CA THR A 223 -21.53 1.97 -4.35
C THR A 223 -20.29 1.90 -5.24
N ALA A 224 -19.43 0.90 -5.07
CA ALA A 224 -18.21 0.73 -5.87
C ALA A 224 -18.51 0.52 -7.36
N ILE A 225 -19.51 -0.31 -7.67
CA ILE A 225 -19.96 -0.57 -9.05
C ILE A 225 -20.44 0.73 -9.71
N THR A 226 -21.28 1.51 -9.01
CA THR A 226 -21.81 2.77 -9.55
C THR A 226 -20.78 3.90 -9.66
N ARG A 227 -19.56 3.73 -9.14
CA ARG A 227 -18.46 4.69 -9.37
C ARG A 227 -17.73 4.48 -10.70
N CYS A 228 -17.95 3.34 -11.35
CA CYS A 228 -17.27 2.99 -12.60
C CYS A 228 -18.03 3.56 -13.80
N ARG A 229 -17.33 4.32 -14.66
CA ARG A 229 -17.93 4.94 -15.85
C ARG A 229 -17.89 4.04 -17.09
N SER A 230 -16.87 3.20 -17.25
CA SER A 230 -16.70 2.39 -18.47
C SER A 230 -16.30 0.94 -18.21
N LYS A 231 -15.20 0.71 -17.46
CA LYS A 231 -14.60 -0.62 -17.31
C LYS A 231 -14.47 -1.01 -15.85
N LEU A 232 -15.23 -2.03 -15.45
CA LEU A 232 -15.16 -2.60 -14.11
C LEU A 232 -14.48 -3.97 -14.17
N ILE A 233 -13.39 -4.12 -13.42
CA ILE A 233 -12.68 -5.39 -13.26
C ILE A 233 -12.81 -5.83 -11.81
N ILE A 234 -13.53 -6.92 -11.58
CA ILE A 234 -13.75 -7.47 -10.23
C ILE A 234 -12.77 -8.64 -9.98
N ILE A 235 -11.95 -8.48 -8.95
CA ILE A 235 -10.96 -9.46 -8.51
C ILE A 235 -11.43 -10.02 -7.17
N ASN A 236 -11.93 -11.26 -7.17
CA ASN A 236 -12.31 -11.96 -5.96
C ASN A 236 -11.06 -12.56 -5.30
N PHE A 237 -10.61 -11.91 -4.23
CA PHE A 237 -9.43 -12.22 -3.43
C PHE A 237 -9.85 -12.91 -2.12
N GLY A 238 -10.41 -14.12 -2.25
CA GLY A 238 -10.77 -14.98 -1.12
C GLY A 238 -12.19 -14.84 -0.56
N ASN A 239 -13.09 -14.11 -1.23
CA ASN A 239 -14.48 -13.98 -0.78
C ASN A 239 -15.35 -15.13 -1.31
N GLU A 240 -15.45 -16.22 -0.55
CA GLU A 240 -16.23 -17.42 -0.91
C GLU A 240 -17.74 -17.17 -0.99
N GLU A 241 -18.29 -16.30 -0.14
CA GLU A 241 -19.71 -15.98 -0.16
C GLU A 241 -20.08 -15.30 -1.49
N TYR A 242 -19.31 -14.29 -1.88
CA TYR A 242 -19.53 -13.60 -3.14
C TYR A 242 -19.23 -14.48 -4.35
N ASP A 243 -18.25 -15.38 -4.22
CA ASP A 243 -18.01 -16.35 -5.27
C ASP A 243 -19.26 -17.21 -5.52
N ARG A 244 -19.86 -17.75 -4.45
CA ARG A 244 -21.10 -18.54 -4.54
C ARG A 244 -22.27 -17.74 -5.10
N LYS A 245 -22.40 -16.45 -4.73
CA LYS A 245 -23.47 -15.57 -5.22
C LYS A 245 -23.28 -15.18 -6.70
N MET A 246 -22.05 -14.96 -7.14
CA MET A 246 -21.76 -14.49 -8.50
C MET A 246 -21.60 -15.62 -9.53
N ARG A 247 -21.17 -16.82 -9.11
CA ARG A 247 -20.99 -17.98 -10.00
C ARG A 247 -22.20 -18.24 -10.92
N PRO A 248 -23.45 -18.32 -10.43
CA PRO A 248 -24.61 -18.56 -11.29
C PRO A 248 -24.81 -17.47 -12.36
N ILE A 249 -24.47 -16.21 -12.05
CA ILE A 249 -24.58 -15.10 -13.01
C ILE A 249 -23.50 -15.25 -14.08
N ILE A 250 -22.26 -15.54 -13.66
CA ILE A 250 -21.12 -15.72 -14.57
C ILE A 250 -21.37 -16.90 -15.53
N ASP A 251 -21.86 -18.02 -15.00
CA ASP A 251 -22.12 -19.22 -15.80
C ASP A 251 -23.23 -19.03 -16.85
N ASN A 252 -24.12 -18.05 -16.63
CA ASN A 252 -25.19 -17.66 -17.54
C ASN A 252 -24.76 -16.63 -18.60
N VAL A 253 -23.58 -16.01 -18.44
CA VAL A 253 -23.00 -15.11 -19.45
C VAL A 253 -22.02 -15.94 -20.29
N LYS A 254 -22.54 -16.58 -21.34
CA LYS A 254 -21.76 -17.20 -22.42
C LYS A 254 -21.91 -16.41 -23.70
#